data_AF-A0A9D0GBQ0-F1
#
_entry.id   AF-A0A9D0GBQ0-F1
#
_cell.length_a   1.000
_cell.length_b   1.000
_cell.length_c   1.000
_cell.angle_alpha   90.00
_cell.angle_beta   90.00
_cell.angle_gamma   90.00
#
_symmetry.space_group_name_H-M   'P 1'
#
loop_
_entity.id
_entity.type
_entity.pdbx_description
1 polymer ?
#
loop_
_entity_poly.entity_id
_entity_poly.type
_entity_poly.pdbx_seq_one_letter_code
_entity_poly.pdbx_strand_id
1 'polypeptide(L)'
;MSEEFVIREVDIQKDAAKLAEMWRASDDQWPGTWSGGTEITPAMVMEGYERERMLNVYVVETPEGDKIVGYCGLNERQEEKGVGYVDLLNVQPGYQGRSLGRRLLQRCIERCVELKFHLLTLHTWAGNLKAVPLYKKVGFFWVPDTSVWMLNFMPAILTLPCAQDYFSRHDWYRTFKRELTQEEDDERWEGMKVCTYHWEEGGEALTVWADREAWRITAVETDAFFAGAIAGNIEPPKGMPVMIRWRFVNKRSRPVTVSLVAMGTEHLTLDARATATVAPGATWELERPVQVSQSAPDVPGRKPVPAVRTLFIVDGEVLELGTGLRPKPAIEVSTYPEYVTLSPGVSSVVSLQLHSALRDAVQAKVNITAAPGLSVTPSAQDVEVPARGWAGVPVELEATEDGVYPIYVTVAFGEGMAAPQRLAIFCLGPGGVLADRGEKETRLENAGLRVLLKAHGGEVGLYTSESHTRLGSYRERLGPPFYPSEFDQREFDIDVR
;
A
#
# COMPACT_ATOMS: atom_id res chain seq x y z
N MET A 1 -20.47 25.32 32.91
CA MET A 1 -20.85 23.89 32.77
C MET A 1 -20.39 23.48 31.39
N SER A 2 -19.50 22.50 31.26
CA SER A 2 -18.98 22.08 29.95
C SER A 2 -20.13 21.55 29.10
N GLU A 3 -20.29 22.07 27.88
CA GLU A 3 -21.18 21.49 26.86
C GLU A 3 -20.74 20.05 26.58
N GLU A 4 -21.42 19.07 27.18
CA GLU A 4 -21.02 17.67 27.04
C GLU A 4 -21.69 17.05 25.81
N PHE A 5 -21.02 17.15 24.67
CA PHE A 5 -21.40 16.43 23.46
C PHE A 5 -21.24 14.91 23.67
N VAL A 6 -22.25 14.15 23.29
CA VAL A 6 -22.30 12.69 23.47
C VAL A 6 -21.93 12.01 22.16
N ILE A 7 -21.00 11.04 22.21
CA ILE A 7 -20.69 10.16 21.07
C ILE A 7 -21.39 8.83 21.30
N ARG A 8 -22.20 8.42 20.34
CA ARG A 8 -22.94 7.15 20.38
C ARG A 8 -23.04 6.56 18.99
N GLU A 9 -23.39 5.28 18.93
CA GLU A 9 -23.78 4.66 17.67
C GLU A 9 -25.12 5.23 17.18
N VAL A 10 -25.30 5.28 15.87
CA VAL A 10 -26.52 5.78 15.25
C VAL A 10 -27.68 4.80 15.47
N ASP A 11 -28.86 5.34 15.77
CA ASP A 11 -30.13 4.64 15.66
C ASP A 11 -30.85 5.22 14.44
N ILE A 12 -30.63 4.62 13.27
CA ILE A 12 -31.06 5.21 11.99
C ILE A 12 -32.57 5.50 11.94
N GLN A 13 -33.38 4.68 12.62
CA GLN A 13 -34.83 4.85 12.68
C GLN A 13 -35.25 6.11 13.44
N LYS A 14 -34.43 6.56 14.40
CA LYS A 14 -34.69 7.78 15.19
C LYS A 14 -33.89 8.99 14.70
N ASP A 15 -32.72 8.76 14.12
CA ASP A 15 -31.73 9.79 13.85
C ASP A 15 -31.80 10.33 12.42
N ALA A 16 -32.49 9.67 11.49
CA ALA A 16 -32.54 10.07 10.08
C ALA A 16 -32.92 11.54 9.85
N ALA A 17 -33.87 12.07 10.63
CA ALA A 17 -34.27 13.48 10.54
C ALA A 17 -33.16 14.44 10.97
N LYS A 18 -32.50 14.16 12.11
CA LYS A 18 -31.38 14.96 12.62
C LYS A 18 -30.18 14.90 11.69
N LEU A 19 -29.90 13.72 11.12
CA LEU A 19 -28.83 13.51 10.15
C LEU A 19 -29.10 14.26 8.84
N ALA A 20 -30.34 14.26 8.33
CA ALA A 20 -30.70 15.04 7.15
C ALA A 20 -30.50 16.55 7.40
N GLU A 21 -30.82 17.07 8.59
CA GLU A 21 -30.50 18.45 8.98
C GLU A 21 -28.98 18.69 9.02
N MET A 22 -28.21 17.80 9.65
CA MET A 22 -26.75 17.90 9.71
C MET A 22 -26.12 17.94 8.32
N TRP A 23 -26.55 17.05 7.43
CA TRP A 23 -26.04 16.96 6.06
C TRP A 23 -26.40 18.20 5.23
N ARG A 24 -27.63 18.71 5.33
CA ARG A 24 -27.99 20.00 4.70
C ARG A 24 -27.12 21.13 5.18
N ALA A 25 -26.85 21.21 6.48
CA ALA A 25 -25.98 22.23 7.04
C ALA A 25 -24.49 22.05 6.64
N SER A 26 -24.10 20.86 6.18
CA SER A 26 -22.73 20.55 5.78
C SER A 26 -22.52 20.57 4.26
N ASP A 27 -23.58 20.80 3.48
CA ASP A 27 -23.60 20.58 2.03
C ASP A 27 -22.48 21.33 1.30
N ASP A 28 -22.37 22.64 1.56
CA ASP A 28 -21.39 23.53 0.94
C ASP A 28 -19.93 23.29 1.39
N GLN A 29 -19.70 22.41 2.37
CA GLN A 29 -18.34 22.08 2.80
C GLN A 29 -17.64 21.06 1.91
N TRP A 30 -18.41 20.34 1.09
CA TRP A 30 -17.89 19.30 0.22
C TRP A 30 -17.58 19.86 -1.17
N PRO A 31 -16.51 19.41 -1.84
CA PRO A 31 -16.20 19.84 -3.21
C PRO A 31 -17.39 19.62 -4.15
N GLY A 32 -17.98 20.70 -4.66
CA GLY A 32 -19.14 20.64 -5.57
C GLY A 32 -20.51 20.51 -4.90
N THR A 33 -20.60 20.59 -3.56
CA THR A 33 -21.74 20.20 -2.69
C THR A 33 -21.85 18.70 -2.45
N TRP A 34 -22.27 18.31 -1.25
CA TRP A 34 -22.53 16.91 -0.89
C TRP A 34 -23.73 16.33 -1.65
N SER A 35 -24.76 17.16 -1.82
CA SER A 35 -26.05 16.79 -2.38
C SER A 35 -26.11 16.85 -3.91
N GLY A 36 -25.14 17.51 -4.55
CA GLY A 36 -25.21 17.86 -5.96
C GLY A 36 -26.40 18.79 -6.29
N GLY A 37 -26.86 19.58 -5.32
CA GLY A 37 -28.03 20.46 -5.42
C GLY A 37 -29.38 19.77 -5.19
N THR A 38 -29.40 18.52 -4.72
CA THR A 38 -30.65 17.79 -4.40
C THR A 38 -31.05 18.01 -2.93
N GLU A 39 -32.34 18.13 -2.64
CA GLU A 39 -32.77 18.23 -1.24
C GLU A 39 -32.47 16.93 -0.48
N ILE A 40 -31.73 17.02 0.62
CA ILE A 40 -31.40 15.88 1.47
C ILE A 40 -32.56 15.61 2.42
N THR A 41 -33.21 14.45 2.25
CA THR A 41 -34.36 14.02 3.04
C THR A 41 -34.01 12.89 4.02
N PRO A 42 -34.80 12.69 5.09
CA PRO A 42 -34.59 11.57 6.02
C PRO A 42 -34.65 10.20 5.31
N ALA A 43 -35.52 10.05 4.30
CA ALA A 43 -35.64 8.82 3.53
C ALA A 43 -34.34 8.48 2.77
N MET A 44 -33.71 9.49 2.16
CA MET A 44 -32.41 9.32 1.48
C MET A 44 -31.30 8.92 2.45
N VAL A 45 -31.29 9.48 3.66
CA VAL A 45 -30.33 9.12 4.70
C VAL A 45 -30.53 7.68 5.18
N MET A 46 -31.77 7.26 5.39
CA MET A 46 -32.09 5.87 5.75
C MET A 46 -31.66 4.90 4.64
N GLU A 47 -32.02 5.19 3.38
CA GLU A 47 -31.64 4.36 2.25
C GLU A 47 -30.12 4.27 2.11
N GLY A 48 -29.39 5.39 2.22
CA GLY A 48 -27.93 5.42 2.20
C GLY A 48 -27.32 4.54 3.28
N TYR A 49 -27.78 4.69 4.52
CA TYR A 49 -27.30 3.89 5.66
C TYR A 49 -27.54 2.38 5.47
N GLU A 50 -28.75 1.99 5.08
CA GLU A 50 -29.12 0.58 4.86
C GLU A 50 -28.36 -0.06 3.70
N ARG A 51 -28.01 0.76 2.71
CA ARG A 51 -27.28 0.37 1.50
C ARG A 51 -25.78 0.23 1.74
N GLU A 52 -25.18 1.15 2.50
CA GLU A 52 -23.73 1.14 2.80
C GLU A 52 -23.35 0.05 3.82
N ARG A 53 -24.26 -0.31 4.74
CA ARG A 53 -24.08 -1.39 5.73
C ARG A 53 -22.74 -1.31 6.47
N MET A 54 -22.43 -0.11 6.95
CA MET A 54 -21.17 0.13 7.64
C MET A 54 -21.02 -0.75 8.89
N LEU A 55 -19.78 -1.11 9.22
CA LEU A 55 -19.48 -1.88 10.43
C LEU A 55 -19.95 -1.17 11.70
N ASN A 56 -19.69 0.13 11.80
CA ASN A 56 -20.23 1.01 12.84
C ASN A 56 -20.39 2.42 12.27
N VAL A 57 -21.44 3.13 12.69
CA VAL A 57 -21.59 4.57 12.43
C VAL A 57 -21.74 5.30 13.75
N TYR A 58 -20.79 6.19 14.04
CA TYR A 58 -20.80 7.02 15.23
C TYR A 58 -21.33 8.41 14.91
N VAL A 59 -22.19 8.92 15.78
CA VAL A 59 -22.73 10.28 15.69
C VAL A 59 -22.35 11.09 16.93
N VAL A 60 -22.29 12.40 16.76
CA VAL A 60 -22.16 13.35 17.88
C VAL A 60 -23.50 14.03 18.10
N GLU A 61 -24.08 13.85 19.27
CA GLU A 61 -25.34 14.50 19.69
C GLU A 61 -25.05 15.71 20.58
N THR A 62 -25.86 16.76 20.42
CA THR A 62 -25.81 17.97 21.29
C THR A 62 -26.22 17.63 22.73
N PRO A 63 -25.77 18.41 23.73
CA PRO A 63 -26.18 18.20 25.12
C PRO A 63 -27.70 18.17 25.34
N GLU A 64 -28.44 18.95 24.55
CA GLU A 64 -29.90 19.01 24.60
C GLU A 64 -30.58 17.81 23.94
N GLY A 65 -29.84 16.96 23.21
CA GLY A 65 -30.39 15.79 22.52
C GLY A 65 -31.24 16.13 21.30
N ASP A 66 -31.24 17.39 20.84
CA ASP A 66 -32.10 17.86 19.75
C ASP A 66 -31.43 17.70 18.37
N LYS A 67 -30.10 17.71 18.30
CA LYS A 67 -29.33 17.71 17.04
C LYS A 67 -28.22 16.68 17.01
N ILE A 68 -27.96 16.17 15.80
CA ILE A 68 -26.72 15.48 15.47
C ILE A 68 -25.84 16.46 14.71
N VAL A 69 -24.58 16.57 15.13
CA VAL A 69 -23.63 17.59 14.65
C VAL A 69 -22.32 16.99 14.13
N GLY A 70 -22.18 15.66 14.20
CA GLY A 70 -21.04 14.94 13.69
C GLY A 70 -21.41 13.52 13.30
N TYR A 71 -20.68 12.97 12.34
CA TYR A 71 -20.89 11.66 11.75
C TYR A 71 -19.54 11.04 11.41
N CYS A 72 -19.34 9.77 11.74
CA CYS A 72 -18.17 9.00 11.36
C CYS A 72 -18.56 7.56 10.99
N GLY A 73 -18.30 7.19 9.75
CA GLY A 73 -18.51 5.84 9.23
C GLY A 73 -17.24 5.00 9.34
N LEU A 74 -17.35 3.80 9.92
CA LEU A 74 -16.27 2.82 10.03
C LEU A 74 -16.65 1.52 9.32
N ASN A 75 -15.70 0.99 8.54
CA ASN A 75 -15.79 -0.27 7.83
C ASN A 75 -14.58 -1.17 8.13
N GLU A 76 -14.69 -2.45 7.78
CA GLU A 76 -13.54 -3.36 7.61
C GLU A 76 -13.20 -3.44 6.12
N ARG A 77 -11.91 -3.40 5.76
CA ARG A 77 -11.50 -3.64 4.37
C ARG A 77 -11.86 -5.06 3.95
N GLN A 78 -12.39 -5.20 2.73
CA GLN A 78 -12.85 -6.49 2.23
C GLN A 78 -11.69 -7.46 1.95
N GLU A 79 -10.61 -6.96 1.33
CA GLU A 79 -9.46 -7.77 0.93
C GLU A 79 -8.52 -8.09 2.10
N GLU A 80 -8.42 -7.17 3.07
CA GLU A 80 -7.54 -7.32 4.25
C GLU A 80 -8.34 -7.32 5.55
N LYS A 81 -8.62 -8.53 6.04
CA LYS A 81 -9.24 -8.73 7.36
C LYS A 81 -8.40 -8.13 8.48
N GLY A 82 -9.07 -7.61 9.50
CA GLY A 82 -8.41 -6.95 10.62
C GLY A 82 -7.87 -5.55 10.31
N VAL A 83 -8.28 -4.93 9.19
CA VAL A 83 -7.94 -3.55 8.82
C VAL A 83 -9.22 -2.71 8.76
N GLY A 84 -9.30 -1.71 9.62
CA GLY A 84 -10.38 -0.72 9.63
C GLY A 84 -10.23 0.32 8.51
N TYR A 85 -11.35 0.88 8.08
CA TYR A 85 -11.41 1.94 7.08
C TYR A 85 -12.43 3.01 7.51
N VAL A 86 -11.99 4.26 7.67
CA VAL A 86 -12.89 5.40 7.93
C VAL A 86 -13.46 5.83 6.58
N ASP A 87 -14.75 5.57 6.41
CA ASP A 87 -15.47 5.79 5.16
C ASP A 87 -15.81 7.27 4.97
N LEU A 88 -16.30 7.88 6.04
CA LEU A 88 -16.79 9.25 6.02
C LEU A 88 -16.58 9.89 7.38
N LEU A 89 -16.07 11.11 7.41
CA LEU A 89 -16.02 11.94 8.61
C LEU A 89 -16.62 13.30 8.29
N ASN A 90 -17.62 13.72 9.06
CA ASN A 90 -18.24 15.03 8.94
C ASN A 90 -18.47 15.63 10.33
N VAL A 91 -18.22 16.93 10.45
CA VAL A 91 -18.65 17.74 11.60
C VAL A 91 -19.31 18.99 11.02
N GLN A 92 -20.56 19.23 11.42
CA GLN A 92 -21.33 20.36 10.96
C GLN A 92 -20.55 21.69 11.18
N PRO A 93 -20.56 22.63 10.20
CA PRO A 93 -19.75 23.85 10.24
C PRO A 93 -19.77 24.62 11.57
N GLY A 94 -20.96 24.83 12.16
CA GLY A 94 -21.13 25.59 13.41
C GLY A 94 -20.54 24.93 14.66
N TYR A 95 -20.13 23.66 14.56
CA TYR A 95 -19.57 22.85 15.65
C TYR A 95 -18.10 22.46 15.40
N GLN A 96 -17.51 22.93 14.28
CA GLN A 96 -16.08 22.76 14.02
C GLN A 96 -15.22 23.53 15.03
N GLY A 97 -13.95 23.12 15.17
CA GLY A 97 -13.04 23.70 16.17
C GLY A 97 -13.27 23.21 17.61
N ARG A 98 -14.32 22.41 17.86
CA ARG A 98 -14.64 21.84 19.20
C ARG A 98 -14.08 20.43 19.44
N SER A 99 -13.06 20.03 18.68
CA SER A 99 -12.45 18.67 18.75
C SER A 99 -13.41 17.50 18.50
N LEU A 100 -14.58 17.70 17.90
CA LEU A 100 -15.56 16.62 17.68
C LEU A 100 -15.06 15.58 16.67
N GLY A 101 -14.44 16.01 15.57
CA GLY A 101 -13.86 15.10 14.57
C GLY A 101 -12.74 14.24 15.15
N ARG A 102 -11.89 14.85 16.00
CA ARG A 102 -10.88 14.13 16.78
C ARG A 102 -11.50 13.03 17.65
N ARG A 103 -12.52 13.36 18.43
CA ARG A 103 -13.18 12.40 19.33
C ARG A 103 -13.84 11.25 18.56
N LEU A 104 -14.46 11.53 17.41
CA LEU A 104 -15.01 10.50 16.51
C LEU A 104 -13.92 9.54 16.00
N LEU A 105 -12.77 10.06 15.55
CA LEU A 105 -11.66 9.22 15.11
C LEU A 105 -11.04 8.41 16.25
N GLN A 106 -10.95 8.99 17.46
CA GLN A 106 -10.51 8.25 18.66
C GLN A 106 -11.45 7.08 18.95
N ARG A 107 -12.78 7.28 18.85
CA ARG A 107 -13.76 6.19 18.98
C ARG A 107 -13.58 5.10 17.92
N CYS A 108 -13.24 5.46 16.67
CA CYS A 108 -12.92 4.47 15.64
C CYS A 108 -11.64 3.67 15.95
N ILE A 109 -10.60 4.30 16.51
CA ILE A 109 -9.39 3.60 16.96
C ILE A 109 -9.71 2.63 18.10
N GLU A 110 -10.46 3.09 19.12
CA GLU A 110 -10.92 2.24 20.22
C GLU A 110 -11.71 1.04 19.70
N ARG A 111 -12.62 1.26 18.74
CA ARG A 111 -13.38 0.19 18.12
C ARG A 111 -12.48 -0.81 17.37
N CYS A 112 -11.46 -0.33 16.67
CA CYS A 112 -10.47 -1.20 16.04
C CYS A 112 -9.72 -2.04 17.09
N VAL A 113 -9.35 -1.45 18.23
CA VAL A 113 -8.74 -2.19 19.35
C VAL A 113 -9.67 -3.27 19.90
N GLU A 114 -10.95 -2.94 20.15
CA GLU A 114 -11.98 -3.90 20.60
C GLU A 114 -12.12 -5.09 19.64
N LEU A 115 -12.06 -4.83 18.33
CA LEU A 115 -12.18 -5.82 17.26
C LEU A 115 -10.86 -6.54 16.94
N LYS A 116 -9.76 -6.20 17.63
CA LYS A 116 -8.40 -6.72 17.37
C LYS A 116 -7.90 -6.41 15.96
N PHE A 117 -8.33 -5.30 15.39
CA PHE A 117 -7.78 -4.78 14.16
C PHE A 117 -6.40 -4.19 14.45
N HIS A 118 -5.48 -4.38 13.51
CA HIS A 118 -4.08 -3.95 13.66
C HIS A 118 -3.79 -2.62 12.94
N LEU A 119 -4.73 -2.16 12.12
CA LEU A 119 -4.56 -0.97 11.29
C LEU A 119 -5.92 -0.28 11.10
N LEU A 120 -5.90 1.04 11.08
CA LEU A 120 -7.00 1.88 10.62
C LEU A 120 -6.53 2.71 9.43
N THR A 121 -7.35 2.83 8.40
CA THR A 121 -7.00 3.49 7.15
C THR A 121 -8.08 4.48 6.72
N LEU A 122 -7.73 5.44 5.87
CA LEU A 122 -8.68 6.35 5.24
C LEU A 122 -8.10 6.88 3.93
N HIS A 123 -8.94 7.48 3.08
CA HIS A 123 -8.48 8.36 2.02
C HIS A 123 -9.15 9.73 2.08
N THR A 124 -8.54 10.73 1.46
CA THR A 124 -9.14 12.05 1.27
C THR A 124 -8.59 12.73 0.00
N TRP A 125 -8.78 14.04 -0.16
CA TRP A 125 -8.19 14.83 -1.25
C TRP A 125 -7.11 15.76 -0.72
N ALA A 126 -6.09 16.05 -1.54
CA ALA A 126 -4.94 16.86 -1.12
C ALA A 126 -5.32 18.28 -0.66
N GLY A 127 -6.42 18.81 -1.21
CA GLY A 127 -7.00 20.10 -0.83
C GLY A 127 -7.79 20.11 0.49
N ASN A 128 -7.84 19.00 1.24
CA ASN A 128 -8.52 18.95 2.54
C ASN A 128 -7.65 19.52 3.66
N LEU A 129 -7.37 20.83 3.56
CA LEU A 129 -6.45 21.55 4.46
C LEU A 129 -6.92 21.56 5.93
N LYS A 130 -8.21 21.31 6.18
CA LYS A 130 -8.78 21.25 7.53
C LYS A 130 -8.60 19.87 8.17
N ALA A 131 -8.82 18.79 7.41
CA ALA A 131 -8.88 17.45 7.98
C ALA A 131 -7.53 16.73 8.01
N VAL A 132 -6.64 16.97 7.03
CA VAL A 132 -5.33 16.29 6.98
C VAL A 132 -4.49 16.53 8.25
N PRO A 133 -4.36 17.76 8.79
CA PRO A 133 -3.66 17.97 10.06
C PRO A 133 -4.29 17.23 11.24
N LEU A 134 -5.62 17.15 11.28
CA LEU A 134 -6.36 16.38 12.28
C LEU A 134 -6.04 14.88 12.16
N TYR A 135 -6.09 14.32 10.94
CA TYR A 135 -5.76 12.91 10.69
C TYR A 135 -4.33 12.61 11.15
N LYS A 136 -3.36 13.42 10.73
CA LYS A 136 -1.96 13.26 11.16
C LYS A 136 -1.82 13.29 12.67
N LYS A 137 -2.50 14.22 13.36
CA LYS A 137 -2.44 14.32 14.82
C LYS A 137 -3.06 13.12 15.55
N VAL A 138 -4.06 12.48 14.96
CA VAL A 138 -4.69 11.25 15.50
C VAL A 138 -3.86 9.99 15.16
N GLY A 139 -2.76 10.13 14.42
CA GLY A 139 -1.80 9.05 14.16
C GLY A 139 -1.83 8.51 12.73
N PHE A 140 -2.53 9.16 11.80
CA PHE A 140 -2.50 8.78 10.39
C PHE A 140 -1.23 9.29 9.68
N PHE A 141 -0.73 8.55 8.71
CA PHE A 141 0.40 8.91 7.85
C PHE A 141 -0.02 8.89 6.39
N TRP A 142 0.20 9.97 5.66
CA TRP A 142 -0.04 10.07 4.22
C TRP A 142 1.03 9.25 3.48
N VAL A 143 0.59 8.17 2.82
CA VAL A 143 1.44 7.30 2.01
C VAL A 143 1.86 8.02 0.72
N PRO A 144 3.17 8.09 0.41
CA PRO A 144 3.69 8.70 -0.81
C PRO A 144 3.17 8.10 -2.10
N ASP A 145 3.18 8.90 -3.16
CA ASP A 145 2.70 8.54 -4.51
C ASP A 145 1.21 8.11 -4.51
N THR A 146 0.41 8.70 -3.62
CA THR A 146 -1.03 8.41 -3.55
C THR A 146 -1.87 9.68 -3.52
N SER A 147 -3.11 9.57 -4.02
CA SER A 147 -4.16 10.57 -3.82
C SER A 147 -4.67 10.55 -2.36
N VAL A 148 -3.80 10.90 -1.42
CA VAL A 148 -4.02 10.95 0.05
C VAL A 148 -4.58 9.67 0.64
N TRP A 149 -3.90 8.55 0.41
CA TRP A 149 -4.12 7.34 1.19
C TRP A 149 -3.38 7.44 2.52
N MET A 150 -4.04 7.10 3.64
CA MET A 150 -3.42 7.23 4.96
C MET A 150 -3.52 5.96 5.82
N LEU A 151 -2.45 5.67 6.55
CA LEU A 151 -2.32 4.53 7.46
C LEU A 151 -2.22 4.96 8.92
N ASN A 152 -2.89 4.26 9.83
CA ASN A 152 -2.83 4.51 11.26
C ASN A 152 -2.65 3.20 12.04
N PHE A 153 -1.47 3.05 12.66
CA PHE A 153 -1.04 1.89 13.43
C PHE A 153 -1.41 1.97 14.91
N MET A 154 -2.08 3.04 15.38
CA MET A 154 -2.52 3.17 16.77
C MET A 154 -3.25 1.94 17.30
N PRO A 155 -4.14 1.24 16.55
CA PRO A 155 -4.78 0.03 17.05
C PRO A 155 -3.78 -1.07 17.47
N ALA A 156 -2.74 -1.31 16.68
CA ALA A 156 -1.68 -2.27 17.04
C ALA A 156 -0.82 -1.74 18.20
N ILE A 157 -0.45 -0.46 18.18
CA ILE A 157 0.43 0.15 19.19
C ILE A 157 -0.24 0.14 20.57
N LEU A 158 -1.52 0.50 20.65
CA LEU A 158 -2.29 0.51 21.91
C LEU A 158 -2.48 -0.89 22.51
N THR A 159 -2.22 -1.96 21.75
CA THR A 159 -2.29 -3.34 22.24
C THR A 159 -0.93 -3.99 22.46
N LEU A 160 0.18 -3.28 22.19
CA LEU A 160 1.53 -3.76 22.46
C LEU A 160 1.77 -3.90 23.97
N PRO A 161 2.17 -5.08 24.48
CA PRO A 161 2.45 -5.28 25.90
C PRO A 161 3.49 -4.30 26.45
N CYS A 162 4.62 -4.17 25.76
CA CYS A 162 5.70 -3.28 26.16
C CYS A 162 5.36 -1.77 26.13
N ALA A 163 4.29 -1.37 25.43
CA ALA A 163 3.81 0.01 25.40
C ALA A 163 2.79 0.31 26.52
N GLN A 164 2.18 -0.72 27.13
CA GLN A 164 1.14 -0.53 28.15
C GLN A 164 1.66 0.22 29.37
N ASP A 165 2.92 0.00 29.73
CA ASP A 165 3.55 0.68 30.87
C ASP A 165 3.46 2.21 30.69
N TYR A 166 3.87 2.72 29.53
CA TYR A 166 3.78 4.14 29.19
C TYR A 166 2.32 4.63 29.13
N PHE A 167 1.44 3.95 28.39
CA PHE A 167 0.04 4.39 28.22
C PHE A 167 -0.83 4.28 29.47
N SER A 168 -0.41 3.50 30.47
CA SER A 168 -1.09 3.46 31.77
C SER A 168 -0.88 4.75 32.58
N ARG A 169 0.19 5.50 32.30
CA ARG A 169 0.56 6.74 33.00
C ARG A 169 0.27 7.99 32.16
N HIS A 170 0.31 7.85 30.84
CA HIS A 170 0.27 8.99 29.91
C HIS A 170 -0.82 8.83 28.86
N ASP A 171 -1.57 9.91 28.63
CA ASP A 171 -2.55 9.95 27.54
C ASP A 171 -1.85 9.92 26.18
N TRP A 172 -2.14 8.89 25.39
CA TRP A 172 -1.46 8.66 24.10
C TRP A 172 -1.66 9.82 23.12
N TYR A 173 -2.80 10.53 23.15
CA TYR A 173 -3.08 11.58 22.18
C TYR A 173 -2.37 12.89 22.56
N ARG A 174 -2.42 13.25 23.84
CA ARG A 174 -1.80 14.46 24.39
C ARG A 174 -0.28 14.40 24.29
N THR A 175 0.29 13.24 24.59
CA THR A 175 1.75 13.08 24.67
C THR A 175 2.41 12.71 23.34
N PHE A 176 1.61 12.44 22.28
CA PHE A 176 2.10 12.16 20.93
C PHE A 176 2.80 13.38 20.32
N LYS A 177 4.10 13.25 20.07
CA LYS A 177 4.96 14.28 19.47
C LYS A 177 5.03 14.05 17.97
N ARG A 178 4.54 15.03 17.21
CA ARG A 178 4.55 14.97 15.75
C ARG A 178 4.41 16.35 15.15
N GLU A 179 5.16 16.60 14.09
CA GLU A 179 4.96 17.74 13.21
C GLU A 179 3.83 17.47 12.21
N LEU A 180 2.95 18.47 12.00
CA LEU A 180 1.75 18.33 11.17
C LEU A 180 1.93 19.12 9.87
N THR A 181 2.61 18.53 8.89
CA THR A 181 2.80 19.11 7.56
C THR A 181 1.74 18.65 6.55
N GLN A 182 1.41 19.49 5.57
CA GLN A 182 0.46 19.19 4.48
C GLN A 182 1.17 18.54 3.29
N GLU A 183 1.81 17.39 3.52
CA GLU A 183 2.57 16.66 2.50
C GLU A 183 2.61 15.16 2.82
N GLU A 184 3.19 14.38 1.91
CA GLU A 184 3.39 12.94 2.05
C GLU A 184 4.41 12.63 3.16
N ASP A 185 4.13 11.61 3.98
CA ASP A 185 5.04 11.19 5.05
C ASP A 185 6.01 10.13 4.52
N ASP A 186 7.17 10.53 3.98
CA ASP A 186 8.19 9.63 3.41
C ASP A 186 9.41 9.35 4.31
N GLU A 187 9.17 9.18 5.61
CA GLU A 187 10.24 8.93 6.57
C GLU A 187 11.04 7.64 6.27
N ARG A 188 12.35 7.71 6.55
CA ARG A 188 13.28 6.57 6.46
C ARG A 188 13.98 6.36 7.79
N TRP A 189 13.89 5.14 8.31
CA TRP A 189 14.63 4.70 9.49
C TRP A 189 15.48 3.49 9.13
N GLU A 190 16.81 3.60 9.23
CA GLU A 190 17.74 2.53 8.84
C GLU A 190 17.49 2.00 7.40
N GLY A 191 17.06 2.90 6.49
CA GLY A 191 16.69 2.57 5.11
C GLY A 191 15.29 1.99 4.91
N MET A 192 14.56 1.66 5.98
CA MET A 192 13.19 1.17 5.95
C MET A 192 12.19 2.31 5.69
N LYS A 193 11.10 2.05 4.96
CA LYS A 193 9.96 2.98 4.82
C LYS A 193 9.06 2.84 6.04
N VAL A 194 9.04 3.83 6.92
CA VAL A 194 8.37 3.71 8.23
C VAL A 194 7.37 4.81 8.50
N CYS A 195 6.43 4.53 9.39
CA CYS A 195 5.67 5.50 10.15
C CYS A 195 6.21 5.50 11.58
N THR A 196 6.91 6.56 11.98
CA THR A 196 7.49 6.68 13.34
C THR A 196 6.49 7.34 14.27
N TYR A 197 6.11 6.62 15.33
CA TYR A 197 5.29 7.16 16.39
C TYR A 197 6.16 7.43 17.61
N HIS A 198 6.14 8.67 18.12
CA HIS A 198 6.93 9.06 19.28
C HIS A 198 6.06 9.76 20.34
N TRP A 199 6.22 9.32 21.59
CA TRP A 199 5.59 9.91 22.77
C TRP A 199 6.66 10.28 23.80
N GLU A 200 6.46 11.42 24.45
CA GLU A 200 7.34 11.90 25.51
C GLU A 200 6.55 12.75 26.52
N GLU A 201 6.64 12.41 27.80
CA GLU A 201 6.04 13.14 28.91
C GLU A 201 6.72 12.71 30.22
N GLY A 202 6.97 13.66 31.14
CA GLY A 202 7.48 13.33 32.47
C GLY A 202 8.88 12.69 32.50
N GLY A 203 9.67 12.84 31.44
CA GLY A 203 11.00 12.21 31.32
C GLY A 203 10.95 10.75 30.86
N GLU A 204 9.77 10.23 30.54
CA GLU A 204 9.57 8.91 29.94
C GLU A 204 9.35 9.04 28.44
N ALA A 205 9.78 8.04 27.67
CA ALA A 205 9.61 8.03 26.23
C ALA A 205 9.22 6.64 25.67
N LEU A 206 8.45 6.67 24.60
CA LEU A 206 8.10 5.51 23.78
C LEU A 206 8.25 5.90 22.31
N THR A 207 8.95 5.06 21.54
CA THR A 207 9.02 5.19 20.08
C THR A 207 8.67 3.87 19.43
N VAL A 208 7.82 3.89 18.41
CA VAL A 208 7.43 2.71 17.64
C VAL A 208 7.58 3.01 16.16
N TRP A 209 8.27 2.13 15.46
CA TRP A 209 8.40 2.19 14.00
C TRP A 209 7.52 1.14 13.37
N ALA A 210 6.54 1.59 12.58
CA ALA A 210 5.72 0.71 11.77
C ALA A 210 6.22 0.69 10.33
N ASP A 211 6.49 -0.51 9.81
CA ASP A 211 6.78 -0.75 8.40
C ASP A 211 5.54 -0.43 7.56
N ARG A 212 5.67 0.59 6.71
CA ARG A 212 4.59 1.09 5.86
C ARG A 212 4.23 0.12 4.73
N GLU A 213 5.17 -0.74 4.32
CA GLU A 213 4.97 -1.69 3.23
C GLU A 213 4.33 -2.98 3.75
N ALA A 214 4.74 -3.50 4.92
CA ALA A 214 4.19 -4.72 5.50
C ALA A 214 2.94 -4.50 6.37
N TRP A 215 2.65 -3.25 6.73
CA TRP A 215 1.63 -2.88 7.72
C TRP A 215 1.80 -3.62 9.05
N ARG A 216 3.03 -3.61 9.56
CA ARG A 216 3.41 -4.24 10.83
C ARG A 216 4.39 -3.34 11.58
N ILE A 217 4.45 -3.51 12.89
CA ILE A 217 5.48 -2.86 13.70
C ILE A 217 6.81 -3.58 13.42
N THR A 218 7.87 -2.85 13.12
CA THR A 218 9.21 -3.43 12.82
C THR A 218 10.24 -3.12 13.90
N ALA A 219 9.99 -2.12 14.75
CA ALA A 219 10.80 -1.84 15.93
C ALA A 219 10.03 -1.09 17.02
N VAL A 220 10.50 -1.24 18.26
CA VAL A 220 10.00 -0.53 19.44
C VAL A 220 11.18 -0.12 20.32
N GLU A 221 11.11 1.10 20.84
CA GLU A 221 12.01 1.63 21.86
C GLU A 221 11.21 2.13 23.05
N THR A 222 11.55 1.62 24.22
CA THR A 222 11.07 2.06 25.52
C THR A 222 12.26 2.57 26.34
N ASP A 223 11.99 3.11 27.53
CA ASP A 223 13.06 3.41 28.50
C ASP A 223 13.78 2.15 29.00
N ALA A 224 13.13 0.98 28.89
CA ALA A 224 13.67 -0.29 29.35
C ALA A 224 14.55 -1.00 28.30
N PHE A 225 14.22 -0.90 27.01
CA PHE A 225 14.96 -1.56 25.94
C PHE A 225 14.63 -0.98 24.56
N PHE A 226 15.49 -1.28 23.58
CA PHE A 226 15.18 -1.21 22.15
C PHE A 226 15.13 -2.63 21.57
N ALA A 227 14.20 -2.90 20.67
CA ALA A 227 14.16 -4.12 19.87
C ALA A 227 13.67 -3.81 18.45
N GLY A 228 14.40 -4.29 17.44
CA GLY A 228 14.05 -4.03 16.04
C GLY A 228 14.56 -5.09 15.07
N ALA A 229 13.86 -5.21 13.95
CA ALA A 229 14.23 -5.99 12.78
C ALA A 229 14.42 -5.04 11.59
N ILE A 230 15.58 -5.10 10.94
CA ILE A 230 16.03 -4.17 9.91
C ILE A 230 16.44 -4.94 8.66
N ALA A 231 15.79 -4.71 7.53
CA ALA A 231 16.20 -5.29 6.26
C ALA A 231 17.36 -4.49 5.65
N GLY A 232 18.40 -5.18 5.17
CA GLY A 232 19.51 -4.54 4.46
C GLY A 232 19.12 -4.03 3.07
N ASN A 233 18.03 -4.53 2.50
CA ASN A 233 17.37 -4.00 1.31
C ASN A 233 15.87 -4.31 1.35
N ILE A 234 15.01 -3.29 1.31
CA ILE A 234 13.55 -3.46 1.31
C ILE A 234 12.97 -3.87 -0.04
N GLU A 235 13.73 -3.69 -1.12
CA GLU A 235 13.35 -4.08 -2.49
C GLU A 235 14.40 -5.05 -3.05
N PRO A 236 14.51 -6.27 -2.47
CA PRO A 236 15.54 -7.22 -2.87
C PRO A 236 15.30 -7.78 -4.28
N PRO A 237 16.35 -8.03 -5.07
CA PRO A 237 16.22 -8.77 -6.32
C PRO A 237 15.63 -10.16 -6.09
N LYS A 238 14.61 -10.54 -6.87
CA LYS A 238 14.01 -11.88 -6.90
C LYS A 238 15.11 -12.90 -7.21
N GLY A 239 15.14 -14.01 -6.45
CA GLY A 239 16.15 -15.06 -6.59
C GLY A 239 17.48 -14.78 -5.89
N MET A 240 17.66 -13.62 -5.26
CA MET A 240 18.87 -13.29 -4.49
C MET A 240 18.59 -13.18 -3.00
N PRO A 241 19.54 -13.58 -2.14
CA PRO A 241 19.36 -13.42 -0.70
C PRO A 241 19.45 -11.95 -0.30
N VAL A 242 18.74 -11.60 0.78
CA VAL A 242 18.88 -10.30 1.45
C VAL A 242 19.16 -10.51 2.92
N MET A 243 20.07 -9.72 3.49
CA MET A 243 20.36 -9.77 4.92
C MET A 243 19.26 -9.06 5.71
N ILE A 244 18.81 -9.69 6.78
CA ILE A 244 18.04 -9.03 7.84
C ILE A 244 18.88 -9.03 9.12
N ARG A 245 18.86 -7.89 9.82
CA ARG A 245 19.57 -7.67 11.09
C ARG A 245 18.54 -7.44 12.18
N TRP A 246 18.63 -8.21 13.25
CA TRP A 246 17.92 -7.96 14.49
C TRP A 246 18.85 -7.28 15.48
N ARG A 247 18.33 -6.27 16.17
CA ARG A 247 19.05 -5.53 17.20
C ARG A 247 18.21 -5.45 18.46
N PHE A 248 18.83 -5.74 19.59
CA PHE A 248 18.27 -5.52 20.92
C PHE A 248 19.26 -4.70 21.76
N VAL A 249 18.78 -3.67 22.44
CA VAL A 249 19.58 -2.88 23.39
C VAL A 249 18.94 -2.98 24.77
N ASN A 250 19.69 -3.46 25.75
CA ASN A 250 19.23 -3.50 27.13
C ASN A 250 19.51 -2.14 27.80
N LYS A 251 18.46 -1.39 28.12
CA LYS A 251 18.59 -0.11 28.86
C LYS A 251 18.33 -0.28 30.36
N ARG A 252 17.99 -1.48 30.82
CA ARG A 252 17.79 -1.79 32.24
C ARG A 252 19.14 -1.85 32.96
N SER A 253 19.10 -1.66 34.27
CA SER A 253 20.25 -1.82 35.18
C SER A 253 20.59 -3.28 35.51
N ARG A 254 19.83 -4.25 34.97
CA ARG A 254 20.03 -5.70 35.18
C ARG A 254 20.15 -6.44 33.84
N PRO A 255 20.82 -7.60 33.81
CA PRO A 255 20.81 -8.46 32.63
C PRO A 255 19.39 -8.86 32.24
N VAL A 256 19.16 -8.99 30.93
CA VAL A 256 17.87 -9.39 30.34
C VAL A 256 18.10 -10.61 29.46
N THR A 257 17.23 -11.61 29.57
CA THR A 257 17.26 -12.75 28.65
C THR A 257 16.34 -12.45 27.48
N VAL A 258 16.90 -12.54 26.28
CA VAL A 258 16.19 -12.33 25.03
C VAL A 258 16.25 -13.60 24.20
N SER A 259 15.09 -14.09 23.81
CA SER A 259 14.97 -15.13 22.78
C SER A 259 14.36 -14.53 21.52
N LEU A 260 14.88 -14.93 20.38
CA LEU A 260 14.40 -14.54 19.06
C LEU A 260 13.94 -15.80 18.32
N VAL A 261 12.76 -15.73 17.73
CA VAL A 261 12.27 -16.67 16.74
C VAL A 261 11.81 -15.88 15.53
N ALA A 262 12.48 -16.02 14.40
CA ALA A 262 12.08 -15.38 13.16
C ALA A 262 11.76 -16.41 12.09
N MET A 263 10.66 -16.17 11.39
CA MET A 263 10.11 -17.05 10.37
C MET A 263 9.80 -16.27 9.11
N GLY A 264 10.14 -16.90 7.99
CA GLY A 264 9.81 -16.46 6.67
C GLY A 264 8.38 -16.76 6.22
N THR A 265 8.14 -16.55 4.93
CA THR A 265 6.94 -16.97 4.19
C THR A 265 7.33 -17.97 3.10
N GLU A 266 6.37 -18.40 2.28
CA GLU A 266 6.66 -19.22 1.09
C GLU A 266 7.57 -18.52 0.06
N HIS A 267 7.56 -17.17 0.03
CA HIS A 267 8.37 -16.37 -0.90
C HIS A 267 9.63 -15.78 -0.27
N LEU A 268 9.69 -15.75 1.06
CA LEU A 268 10.81 -15.21 1.84
C LEU A 268 11.29 -16.29 2.81
N THR A 269 12.14 -17.21 2.41
CA THR A 269 12.51 -18.35 3.25
C THR A 269 13.58 -17.99 4.28
N LEU A 270 13.25 -18.22 5.55
CA LEU A 270 14.12 -18.01 6.72
C LEU A 270 13.57 -18.84 7.90
N ASP A 271 14.45 -19.50 8.66
CA ASP A 271 14.22 -19.91 10.05
C ASP A 271 15.43 -19.44 10.87
N ALA A 272 15.21 -18.59 11.85
CA ALA A 272 16.24 -18.14 12.77
C ALA A 272 15.77 -18.25 14.21
N ARG A 273 16.61 -18.85 15.05
CA ARG A 273 16.38 -18.95 16.49
C ARG A 273 17.67 -18.62 17.21
N ALA A 274 17.56 -17.79 18.23
CA ALA A 274 18.69 -17.45 19.08
C ALA A 274 18.21 -17.08 20.47
N THR A 275 19.06 -17.32 21.47
CA THR A 275 18.84 -16.85 22.83
C THR A 275 20.14 -16.24 23.33
N ALA A 276 20.04 -15.10 24.00
CA ALA A 276 21.18 -14.41 24.59
C ALA A 276 20.78 -13.78 25.93
N THR A 277 21.74 -13.70 26.85
CA THR A 277 21.64 -12.85 28.03
C THR A 277 22.40 -11.57 27.75
N VAL A 278 21.70 -10.45 27.71
CA VAL A 278 22.24 -9.14 27.35
C VAL A 278 22.52 -8.34 28.62
N ALA A 279 23.78 -7.99 28.85
CA ALA A 279 24.21 -7.21 30.01
C ALA A 279 23.57 -5.80 30.05
N PRO A 280 23.50 -5.13 31.21
CA PRO A 280 23.04 -3.74 31.32
C PRO A 280 23.79 -2.82 30.36
N GLY A 281 23.07 -1.98 29.61
CA GLY A 281 23.64 -1.04 28.64
C GLY A 281 24.21 -1.69 27.37
N ALA A 282 24.19 -3.02 27.24
CA ALA A 282 24.78 -3.73 26.11
C ALA A 282 23.80 -3.88 24.94
N THR A 283 24.36 -4.04 23.75
CA THR A 283 23.64 -4.34 22.51
C THR A 283 23.90 -5.79 22.09
N TRP A 284 22.84 -6.47 21.66
CA TRP A 284 22.89 -7.77 21.00
C TRP A 284 22.40 -7.62 19.56
N GLU A 285 23.13 -8.19 18.61
CA GLU A 285 22.74 -8.23 17.21
C GLU A 285 22.83 -9.65 16.64
N LEU A 286 21.96 -9.94 15.68
CA LEU A 286 21.97 -11.17 14.90
C LEU A 286 21.68 -10.82 13.44
N GLU A 287 22.45 -11.37 12.52
CA GLU A 287 22.20 -11.25 11.09
C GLU A 287 21.99 -12.61 10.43
N ARG A 288 21.00 -12.69 9.54
CA ARG A 288 20.74 -13.87 8.72
C ARG A 288 20.33 -13.50 7.29
N PRO A 289 20.71 -14.30 6.29
CA PRO A 289 20.17 -14.16 4.94
C PRO A 289 18.74 -14.71 4.88
N VAL A 290 17.85 -13.95 4.24
CA VAL A 290 16.52 -14.36 3.82
C VAL A 290 16.61 -14.74 2.34
N GLN A 291 16.22 -15.95 1.99
CA GLN A 291 16.18 -16.38 0.59
C GLN A 291 14.91 -15.85 -0.07
N VAL A 292 15.06 -15.06 -1.13
CA VAL A 292 13.93 -14.47 -1.86
C VAL A 292 13.61 -15.34 -3.07
N SER A 293 12.38 -15.83 -3.17
CA SER A 293 11.96 -16.65 -4.30
C SER A 293 12.00 -15.88 -5.62
N GLN A 294 12.38 -16.56 -6.71
CA GLN A 294 12.21 -16.03 -8.07
C GLN A 294 10.73 -15.84 -8.44
N SER A 295 9.85 -16.67 -7.87
CA SER A 295 8.41 -16.62 -8.11
C SER A 295 7.65 -15.69 -7.15
N ALA A 296 8.35 -14.87 -6.35
CA ALA A 296 7.68 -13.94 -5.46
C ALA A 296 6.75 -13.00 -6.28
N PRO A 297 5.46 -12.90 -5.92
CA PRO A 297 4.50 -12.12 -6.69
C PRO A 297 4.79 -10.63 -6.55
N ASP A 298 4.42 -9.88 -7.57
CA ASP A 298 4.33 -8.43 -7.43
C ASP A 298 3.11 -8.08 -6.58
N VAL A 299 3.30 -7.21 -5.60
CA VAL A 299 2.22 -6.79 -4.70
C VAL A 299 1.66 -5.46 -5.19
N PRO A 300 0.35 -5.37 -5.50
CA PRO A 300 -0.28 -4.12 -5.89
C PRO A 300 -0.11 -2.99 -4.86
N GLY A 301 -0.34 -1.76 -5.30
CA GLY A 301 -0.46 -0.63 -4.37
C GLY A 301 -1.59 -0.86 -3.37
N ARG A 302 -1.41 -0.40 -2.12
CA ARG A 302 -2.39 -0.53 -1.02
C ARG A 302 -2.69 -1.98 -0.59
N LYS A 303 -1.72 -2.87 -0.74
CA LYS A 303 -1.68 -4.20 -0.10
C LYS A 303 -0.37 -4.37 0.67
N PRO A 304 -0.36 -5.10 1.78
CA PRO A 304 0.86 -5.34 2.54
C PRO A 304 1.78 -6.30 1.77
N VAL A 305 3.07 -6.01 1.75
CA VAL A 305 4.07 -6.90 1.15
C VAL A 305 4.38 -8.09 2.07
N PRO A 306 4.91 -9.22 1.54
CA PRO A 306 5.40 -10.31 2.36
C PRO A 306 6.41 -9.81 3.40
N ALA A 307 6.31 -10.33 4.61
CA ALA A 307 7.13 -9.88 5.72
C ALA A 307 7.78 -11.06 6.45
N VAL A 308 9.02 -10.85 6.90
CA VAL A 308 9.63 -11.73 7.90
C VAL A 308 8.98 -11.44 9.24
N ARG A 309 8.37 -12.46 9.85
CA ARG A 309 7.78 -12.37 11.19
C ARG A 309 8.84 -12.65 12.22
N THR A 310 9.00 -11.76 13.19
CA THR A 310 9.95 -11.90 14.30
C THR A 310 9.21 -11.88 15.62
N LEU A 311 9.47 -12.86 16.48
CA LEU A 311 9.04 -12.89 17.86
C LEU A 311 10.27 -12.65 18.73
N PHE A 312 10.30 -11.51 19.40
CA PHE A 312 11.20 -11.26 20.52
C PHE A 312 10.51 -11.67 21.81
N ILE A 313 11.16 -12.50 22.61
CA ILE A 313 10.71 -12.86 23.96
C ILE A 313 11.69 -12.22 24.93
N VAL A 314 11.25 -11.17 25.61
CA VAL A 314 12.07 -10.33 26.50
C VAL A 314 11.60 -10.55 27.93
N ASP A 315 12.38 -11.26 28.74
CA ASP A 315 12.00 -11.67 30.10
C ASP A 315 10.61 -12.37 30.18
N GLY A 316 10.23 -13.11 29.14
CA GLY A 316 8.97 -13.86 29.06
C GLY A 316 7.81 -13.12 28.38
N GLU A 317 7.93 -11.82 28.11
CA GLU A 317 6.95 -11.06 27.32
C GLU A 317 7.25 -11.15 25.83
N VAL A 318 6.20 -11.34 25.02
CA VAL A 318 6.32 -11.48 23.56
C VAL A 318 6.11 -10.12 22.89
N LEU A 319 7.07 -9.72 22.07
CA LEU A 319 6.98 -8.63 21.11
C LEU A 319 7.01 -9.21 19.70
N GLU A 320 5.92 -9.05 18.97
CA GLU A 320 5.82 -9.44 17.57
C GLU A 320 6.18 -8.26 16.66
N LEU A 321 7.12 -8.51 15.73
CA LEU A 321 7.54 -7.58 14.71
C LEU A 321 7.34 -8.19 13.31
N GLY A 322 7.13 -7.34 12.31
CA GLY A 322 7.09 -7.72 10.89
C GLY A 322 7.89 -6.75 10.05
N THR A 323 8.83 -7.28 9.25
CA THR A 323 9.68 -6.50 8.35
C THR A 323 9.39 -6.89 6.91
N GLY A 324 8.85 -5.95 6.15
CA GLY A 324 8.40 -6.13 4.77
C GLY A 324 9.53 -6.14 3.77
N LEU A 325 9.41 -7.01 2.78
CA LEU A 325 10.25 -7.02 1.59
C LEU A 325 9.35 -6.96 0.36
N ARG A 326 9.68 -6.10 -0.59
CA ARG A 326 9.02 -6.00 -1.90
C ARG A 326 9.97 -6.51 -2.99
N PRO A 327 10.07 -7.84 -3.19
CA PRO A 327 10.94 -8.38 -4.22
C PRO A 327 10.70 -7.76 -5.59
N LYS A 328 11.77 -7.36 -6.28
CA LYS A 328 11.73 -6.81 -7.64
C LYS A 328 12.49 -7.74 -8.59
N PRO A 329 12.12 -7.82 -9.88
CA PRO A 329 12.95 -8.50 -10.87
C PRO A 329 14.41 -8.04 -10.75
N ALA A 330 15.36 -8.97 -10.78
CA ALA A 330 16.78 -8.61 -10.69
C ALA A 330 17.22 -7.76 -11.88
N ILE A 331 16.72 -8.10 -13.07
CA ILE A 331 16.76 -7.28 -14.27
C ILE A 331 15.37 -7.36 -14.90
N GLU A 332 14.65 -6.24 -14.95
CA GLU A 332 13.40 -6.10 -15.71
C GLU A 332 13.73 -5.82 -17.17
N VAL A 333 12.96 -6.39 -18.09
CA VAL A 333 13.10 -6.21 -19.53
C VAL A 333 11.80 -5.66 -20.08
N SER A 334 11.89 -4.56 -20.83
CA SER A 334 10.79 -3.99 -21.61
C SER A 334 11.27 -3.65 -23.03
N THR A 335 10.38 -3.16 -23.90
CA THR A 335 10.76 -2.65 -25.22
C THR A 335 10.73 -1.13 -25.26
N TYR A 336 11.50 -0.54 -26.18
CA TYR A 336 11.32 0.83 -26.62
C TYR A 336 11.13 0.85 -28.14
N PRO A 337 9.98 1.32 -28.65
CA PRO A 337 8.80 1.80 -27.90
C PRO A 337 8.17 0.71 -27.01
N GLU A 338 7.46 1.11 -25.95
CA GLU A 338 6.84 0.19 -24.97
C GLU A 338 5.87 -0.80 -25.62
N TYR A 339 5.14 -0.34 -26.63
CA TYR A 339 4.24 -1.15 -27.43
C TYR A 339 4.78 -1.26 -28.85
N VAL A 340 5.25 -2.44 -29.21
CA VAL A 340 5.76 -2.71 -30.55
C VAL A 340 4.61 -3.17 -31.45
N THR A 341 4.51 -2.53 -32.61
CA THR A 341 3.65 -2.94 -33.73
C THR A 341 4.46 -2.85 -35.02
N LEU A 342 4.71 -4.00 -35.63
CA LEU A 342 5.38 -4.16 -36.92
C LEU A 342 4.38 -4.04 -38.06
N SER A 343 4.89 -3.75 -39.25
CA SER A 343 4.16 -3.96 -40.50
C SER A 343 4.61 -5.27 -41.15
N PRO A 344 3.69 -6.08 -41.72
CA PRO A 344 4.05 -7.34 -42.37
C PRO A 344 5.13 -7.17 -43.44
N GLY A 345 6.20 -7.98 -43.34
CA GLY A 345 7.34 -7.97 -44.25
C GLY A 345 8.27 -6.77 -44.13
N VAL A 346 8.11 -5.95 -43.07
CA VAL A 346 8.98 -4.81 -42.80
C VAL A 346 9.83 -5.11 -41.57
N SER A 347 11.13 -5.26 -41.78
CA SER A 347 12.10 -5.35 -40.70
C SER A 347 12.17 -4.03 -39.92
N SER A 348 12.12 -4.13 -38.59
CA SER A 348 12.18 -2.99 -37.67
C SER A 348 13.16 -3.24 -36.53
N VAL A 349 13.97 -2.23 -36.20
CA VAL A 349 14.86 -2.29 -35.03
C VAL A 349 14.10 -1.79 -33.80
N VAL A 350 13.99 -2.65 -32.80
CA VAL A 350 13.42 -2.37 -31.48
C VAL A 350 14.52 -2.45 -30.45
N SER A 351 14.51 -1.57 -29.44
CA SER A 351 15.46 -1.70 -28.32
C SER A 351 14.81 -2.47 -27.19
N LEU A 352 15.39 -3.58 -26.76
CA LEU A 352 15.11 -4.15 -25.44
C LEU A 352 15.76 -3.24 -24.40
N GLN A 353 14.99 -2.81 -23.41
CA GLN A 353 15.43 -1.99 -22.29
C GLN A 353 15.59 -2.88 -21.08
N LEU A 354 16.80 -2.98 -20.55
CA LEU A 354 17.11 -3.73 -19.34
C LEU A 354 17.24 -2.73 -18.19
N HIS A 355 16.50 -2.96 -17.11
CA HIS A 355 16.57 -2.18 -15.88
C HIS A 355 17.01 -3.05 -14.71
N SER A 356 18.18 -2.77 -14.15
CA SER A 356 18.79 -3.56 -13.09
C SER A 356 18.33 -3.10 -11.71
N ALA A 357 17.92 -4.04 -10.85
CA ALA A 357 17.75 -3.83 -9.42
C ALA A 357 19.03 -4.18 -8.62
N LEU A 358 20.08 -4.64 -9.29
CA LEU A 358 21.32 -5.09 -8.67
C LEU A 358 22.15 -3.90 -8.17
N ARG A 359 22.89 -4.14 -7.08
CA ARG A 359 23.75 -3.12 -6.44
C ARG A 359 25.01 -2.82 -7.22
N ASP A 360 25.51 -3.81 -7.94
CA ASP A 360 26.76 -3.76 -8.70
C ASP A 360 26.45 -3.90 -10.19
N ALA A 361 27.32 -3.33 -11.03
CA ALA A 361 27.23 -3.54 -12.47
C ALA A 361 27.53 -4.99 -12.81
N VAL A 362 26.85 -5.53 -13.81
CA VAL A 362 26.99 -6.93 -14.21
C VAL A 362 27.15 -7.06 -15.72
N GLN A 363 27.97 -8.03 -16.13
CA GLN A 363 27.92 -8.54 -17.49
C GLN A 363 26.77 -9.55 -17.58
N ALA A 364 25.78 -9.24 -18.41
CA ALA A 364 24.58 -10.03 -18.58
C ALA A 364 24.52 -10.63 -19.98
N LYS A 365 24.05 -11.88 -20.08
CA LYS A 365 23.75 -12.54 -21.34
C LYS A 365 22.24 -12.56 -21.55
N VAL A 366 21.78 -11.86 -22.57
CA VAL A 366 20.39 -11.80 -23.01
C VAL A 366 20.18 -12.89 -24.04
N ASN A 367 19.16 -13.74 -23.85
CA ASN A 367 18.71 -14.70 -24.86
C ASN A 367 17.23 -14.49 -25.14
N ILE A 368 16.86 -14.48 -26.41
CA ILE A 368 15.54 -14.17 -26.91
C ILE A 368 15.01 -15.37 -27.67
N THR A 369 13.87 -15.89 -27.23
CA THR A 369 13.14 -16.96 -27.91
C THR A 369 11.88 -16.38 -28.53
N ALA A 370 11.78 -16.43 -29.86
CA ALA A 370 10.64 -15.90 -30.60
C ALA A 370 9.56 -16.96 -30.82
N ALA A 371 8.29 -16.54 -30.82
CA ALA A 371 7.20 -17.36 -31.31
C ALA A 371 7.37 -17.69 -32.81
N PRO A 372 6.84 -18.82 -33.30
CA PRO A 372 6.85 -19.15 -34.72
C PRO A 372 6.25 -18.01 -35.57
N GLY A 373 6.92 -17.66 -36.67
CA GLY A 373 6.50 -16.58 -37.58
C GLY A 373 7.16 -15.23 -37.33
N LEU A 374 7.92 -15.07 -36.24
CA LEU A 374 8.74 -13.89 -35.96
C LEU A 374 10.23 -14.22 -36.06
N SER A 375 10.95 -13.44 -36.87
CA SER A 375 12.40 -13.45 -36.95
C SER A 375 12.99 -12.45 -35.97
N VAL A 376 14.06 -12.84 -35.26
CA VAL A 376 14.77 -12.01 -34.29
C VAL A 376 16.27 -12.10 -34.53
N THR A 377 16.93 -10.96 -34.75
CA THR A 377 18.38 -10.89 -34.96
C THR A 377 18.99 -9.70 -34.21
N PRO A 378 20.01 -9.89 -33.35
CA PRO A 378 20.49 -11.17 -32.84
C PRO A 378 19.51 -11.80 -31.84
N SER A 379 19.52 -13.13 -31.72
CA SER A 379 18.73 -13.87 -30.71
C SER A 379 19.45 -14.03 -29.37
N ALA A 380 20.74 -13.69 -29.29
CA ALA A 380 21.50 -13.63 -28.06
C ALA A 380 22.58 -12.55 -28.11
N GLN A 381 22.81 -11.85 -27.00
CA GLN A 381 23.80 -10.78 -26.91
C GLN A 381 24.30 -10.61 -25.47
N ASP A 382 25.60 -10.32 -25.33
CA ASP A 382 26.19 -9.89 -24.07
C ASP A 382 26.08 -8.36 -23.94
N VAL A 383 25.72 -7.91 -22.75
CA VAL A 383 25.53 -6.49 -22.44
C VAL A 383 25.98 -6.20 -21.01
N GLU A 384 26.71 -5.10 -20.85
CA GLU A 384 27.00 -4.56 -19.52
C GLU A 384 25.77 -3.79 -19.02
N VAL A 385 25.20 -4.22 -17.90
CA VAL A 385 24.09 -3.54 -17.26
C VAL A 385 24.61 -2.81 -16.02
N PRO A 386 24.54 -1.47 -15.97
CA PRO A 386 25.01 -0.71 -14.82
C PRO A 386 24.25 -1.04 -13.53
N ALA A 387 24.92 -0.85 -12.39
CA ALA A 387 24.31 -0.91 -11.06
C ALA A 387 23.09 0.01 -10.98
N ARG A 388 21.93 -0.52 -10.59
CA ARG A 388 20.67 0.23 -10.49
C ARG A 388 20.34 1.09 -11.73
N GLY A 389 20.81 0.66 -12.89
CA GLY A 389 20.81 1.46 -14.11
C GLY A 389 20.11 0.76 -15.27
N TRP A 390 20.26 1.38 -16.43
CA TRP A 390 19.61 0.98 -17.66
C TRP A 390 20.63 0.58 -18.72
N ALA A 391 20.29 -0.41 -19.55
CA ALA A 391 21.02 -0.76 -20.75
C ALA A 391 20.04 -1.05 -21.89
N GLY A 392 20.42 -0.67 -23.12
CA GLY A 392 19.65 -0.91 -24.33
C GLY A 392 20.31 -1.98 -25.20
N VAL A 393 19.53 -2.95 -25.66
CA VAL A 393 19.96 -3.98 -26.60
C VAL A 393 19.12 -3.89 -27.86
N PRO A 394 19.66 -3.41 -29.00
CA PRO A 394 18.91 -3.34 -30.25
C PRO A 394 18.70 -4.75 -30.83
N VAL A 395 17.47 -5.02 -31.24
CA VAL A 395 17.06 -6.27 -31.89
C VAL A 395 16.25 -5.95 -33.14
N GLU A 396 16.62 -6.60 -34.24
CA GLU A 396 15.89 -6.53 -35.49
C GLU A 396 14.77 -7.58 -35.47
N LEU A 397 13.54 -7.12 -35.69
CA LEU A 397 12.32 -7.93 -35.66
C LEU A 397 11.62 -7.86 -37.02
N GLU A 398 11.20 -9.00 -37.54
CA GLU A 398 10.41 -9.10 -38.77
C GLU A 398 9.39 -10.23 -38.67
N ALA A 399 8.14 -9.95 -39.03
CA ALA A 399 7.09 -10.94 -39.23
C ALA A 399 6.42 -10.68 -40.58
N THR A 400 6.00 -11.74 -41.28
CA THR A 400 5.45 -11.64 -42.64
C THR A 400 3.93 -11.70 -42.68
N GLU A 401 3.28 -12.11 -41.59
CA GLU A 401 1.84 -12.27 -41.48
C GLU A 401 1.29 -11.44 -40.31
N ASP A 402 -0.01 -11.14 -40.37
CA ASP A 402 -0.72 -10.49 -39.28
C ASP A 402 -0.81 -11.44 -38.08
N GLY A 403 -0.43 -10.95 -36.90
CA GLY A 403 -0.47 -11.77 -35.69
C GLY A 403 0.18 -11.14 -34.48
N VAL A 404 0.04 -11.84 -33.35
CA VAL A 404 0.74 -11.53 -32.10
C VAL A 404 1.82 -12.58 -31.89
N TYR A 405 3.07 -12.13 -31.89
CA TYR A 405 4.25 -12.98 -31.79
C TYR A 405 5.01 -12.65 -30.49
N PRO A 406 4.71 -13.32 -29.37
CA PRO A 406 5.45 -13.07 -28.14
C PRO A 406 6.92 -13.49 -28.29
N ILE A 407 7.81 -12.69 -27.72
CA ILE A 407 9.18 -13.09 -27.42
C ILE A 407 9.30 -13.40 -25.93
N TYR A 408 10.13 -14.38 -25.60
CA TYR A 408 10.51 -14.72 -24.23
C TYR A 408 11.97 -14.37 -24.03
N VAL A 409 12.24 -13.41 -23.15
CA VAL A 409 13.59 -12.93 -22.84
C VAL A 409 14.06 -13.52 -21.54
N THR A 410 15.25 -14.11 -21.56
CA THR A 410 15.96 -14.60 -20.37
C THR A 410 17.27 -13.83 -20.23
N VAL A 411 17.59 -13.44 -18.99
CA VAL A 411 18.79 -12.65 -18.69
C VAL A 411 19.57 -13.36 -17.59
N ALA A 412 20.74 -13.90 -17.94
CA ALA A 412 21.67 -14.52 -17.00
C ALA A 412 22.80 -13.54 -16.66
N PHE A 413 23.24 -13.50 -15.40
CA PHE A 413 24.30 -12.59 -14.94
C PHE A 413 25.03 -13.18 -13.73
N GLY A 414 26.36 -13.23 -13.77
CA GLY A 414 27.15 -13.90 -12.72
C GLY A 414 26.64 -15.33 -12.45
N GLU A 415 26.30 -15.63 -11.20
CA GLU A 415 25.67 -16.91 -10.78
C GLU A 415 24.13 -16.85 -10.74
N GLY A 416 23.53 -15.72 -11.11
CA GLY A 416 22.09 -15.47 -11.07
C GLY A 416 21.41 -15.47 -12.44
N MET A 417 20.07 -15.52 -12.41
CA MET A 417 19.24 -15.40 -13.60
C MET A 417 17.94 -14.68 -13.23
N ALA A 418 17.51 -13.76 -14.09
CA ALA A 418 16.19 -13.13 -13.96
C ALA A 418 15.11 -14.11 -14.44
N ALA A 419 13.90 -14.00 -13.87
CA ALA A 419 12.77 -14.76 -14.35
C ALA A 419 12.53 -14.47 -15.86
N PRO A 420 12.12 -15.48 -16.65
CA PRO A 420 11.75 -15.26 -18.05
C PRO A 420 10.65 -14.21 -18.18
N GLN A 421 10.83 -13.27 -19.11
CA GLN A 421 9.90 -12.16 -19.32
C GLN A 421 9.29 -12.24 -20.72
N ARG A 422 7.96 -12.23 -20.79
CA ARG A 422 7.20 -12.29 -22.04
C ARG A 422 6.88 -10.88 -22.54
N LEU A 423 7.26 -10.58 -23.77
CA LEU A 423 6.96 -9.31 -24.44
C LEU A 423 6.17 -9.57 -25.72
N ALA A 424 5.00 -8.96 -25.87
CA ALA A 424 4.13 -9.18 -27.02
C ALA A 424 4.51 -8.27 -28.20
N ILE A 425 4.89 -8.87 -29.33
CA ILE A 425 5.18 -8.13 -30.57
C ILE A 425 3.99 -8.29 -31.50
N PHE A 426 3.33 -7.17 -31.83
CA PHE A 426 2.22 -7.18 -32.78
C PHE A 426 2.78 -7.01 -34.19
N CYS A 427 2.20 -7.67 -35.17
CA CYS A 427 2.42 -7.40 -36.60
C CYS A 427 1.05 -7.20 -37.22
N LEU A 428 0.78 -5.99 -37.70
CA LEU A 428 -0.57 -5.58 -38.06
C LEU A 428 -0.61 -5.04 -39.49
N GLY A 429 -1.32 -5.75 -40.36
CA GLY A 429 -1.62 -5.32 -41.72
C GLY A 429 -2.80 -4.34 -41.78
N PRO A 430 -3.00 -3.68 -42.94
CA PRO A 430 -4.12 -2.77 -43.13
C PRO A 430 -5.48 -3.44 -42.87
N GLY A 431 -6.29 -2.84 -42.01
CA GLY A 431 -7.63 -3.34 -41.65
C GLY A 431 -7.66 -4.45 -40.60
N GLY A 432 -6.50 -4.88 -40.09
CA GLY A 432 -6.39 -5.88 -39.03
C GLY A 432 -6.87 -5.36 -37.67
N VAL A 433 -7.25 -6.30 -36.81
CA VAL A 433 -7.47 -6.10 -35.38
C VAL A 433 -6.84 -7.28 -34.65
N LEU A 434 -5.99 -6.99 -33.66
CA LEU A 434 -5.28 -7.99 -32.88
C LEU A 434 -5.54 -7.79 -31.39
N ALA A 435 -5.38 -8.87 -30.64
CA ALA A 435 -5.48 -8.83 -29.19
C ALA A 435 -4.46 -9.75 -28.55
N ASP A 436 -3.91 -9.31 -27.41
CA ASP A 436 -3.03 -10.08 -26.56
C ASP A 436 -3.46 -9.96 -25.10
N ARG A 437 -3.65 -11.11 -24.44
CA ARG A 437 -3.85 -11.16 -22.99
C ARG A 437 -2.48 -11.30 -22.30
N GLY A 438 -1.91 -10.18 -21.89
CA GLY A 438 -0.69 -10.13 -21.10
C GLY A 438 -0.94 -10.37 -19.62
N GLU A 439 0.13 -10.47 -18.84
CA GLU A 439 0.06 -10.64 -17.38
C GLU A 439 -0.34 -9.34 -16.66
N LYS A 440 0.22 -8.20 -17.10
CA LYS A 440 -0.05 -6.89 -16.49
C LYS A 440 -1.32 -6.23 -17.04
N GLU A 441 -1.61 -6.47 -18.32
CA GLU A 441 -2.74 -5.89 -19.04
C GLU A 441 -3.06 -6.68 -20.32
N THR A 442 -4.27 -6.51 -20.81
CA THR A 442 -4.73 -7.00 -22.11
C THR A 442 -4.71 -5.85 -23.11
N ARG A 443 -4.05 -6.07 -24.25
CA ARG A 443 -3.92 -5.09 -25.34
C ARG A 443 -4.79 -5.51 -26.51
N LEU A 444 -5.66 -4.62 -26.98
CA LEU A 444 -6.33 -4.73 -28.28
C LEU A 444 -5.85 -3.60 -29.17
N GLU A 445 -5.62 -3.87 -30.45
CA GLU A 445 -5.07 -2.87 -31.36
C GLU A 445 -5.57 -3.02 -32.79
N ASN A 446 -5.85 -1.88 -33.40
CA ASN A 446 -5.99 -1.74 -34.84
C ASN A 446 -5.09 -0.59 -35.34
N ALA A 447 -5.19 -0.24 -36.63
CA ALA A 447 -4.31 0.75 -37.25
C ALA A 447 -4.38 2.16 -36.61
N GLY A 448 -5.48 2.52 -35.95
CA GLY A 448 -5.67 3.86 -35.36
C GLY A 448 -5.77 3.89 -33.83
N LEU A 449 -6.24 2.81 -33.20
CA LEU A 449 -6.58 2.76 -31.78
C LEU A 449 -5.92 1.56 -31.10
N ARG A 450 -5.32 1.84 -29.93
CA ARG A 450 -4.88 0.87 -28.93
C ARG A 450 -5.78 0.98 -27.70
N VAL A 451 -6.30 -0.16 -27.25
CA VAL A 451 -7.08 -0.30 -26.02
C VAL A 451 -6.29 -1.15 -25.05
N LEU A 452 -6.06 -0.63 -23.84
CA LEU A 452 -5.38 -1.35 -22.76
C LEU A 452 -6.37 -1.61 -21.63
N LEU A 453 -6.51 -2.85 -21.21
CA LEU A 453 -7.39 -3.27 -20.13
C LEU A 453 -6.56 -3.84 -18.99
N LYS A 454 -6.77 -3.34 -17.78
CA LYS A 454 -6.17 -3.87 -16.55
C LYS A 454 -7.19 -4.71 -15.80
N ALA A 455 -6.80 -5.92 -15.41
CA ALA A 455 -7.64 -6.82 -14.64
C ALA A 455 -8.02 -6.19 -13.29
N HIS A 456 -7.04 -5.61 -12.60
CA HIS A 456 -7.27 -4.90 -11.36
C HIS A 456 -8.12 -3.64 -11.57
N GLY A 457 -9.26 -3.55 -10.88
CA GLY A 457 -10.15 -2.40 -10.94
C GLY A 457 -10.94 -2.25 -12.25
N GLY A 458 -10.75 -3.17 -13.22
CA GLY A 458 -11.45 -3.14 -14.51
C GLY A 458 -11.18 -1.86 -15.31
N GLU A 459 -9.98 -1.30 -15.23
CA GLU A 459 -9.65 -0.04 -15.91
C GLU A 459 -9.37 -0.26 -17.41
N VAL A 460 -10.03 0.55 -18.23
CA VAL A 460 -9.85 0.58 -19.69
C VAL A 460 -9.25 1.92 -20.09
N GLY A 461 -8.12 1.89 -20.78
CA GLY A 461 -7.48 3.07 -21.39
C GLY A 461 -7.56 3.03 -22.92
N LEU A 462 -7.82 4.18 -23.52
CA LEU A 462 -7.87 4.36 -24.98
C LEU A 462 -6.70 5.23 -25.44
N TYR A 463 -5.97 4.79 -26.46
CA TYR A 463 -4.75 5.44 -26.96
C TYR A 463 -4.67 5.43 -28.49
N THR A 464 -3.96 6.37 -29.09
CA THR A 464 -3.56 6.27 -30.50
C THR A 464 -2.53 5.15 -30.68
N SER A 465 -2.63 4.32 -31.73
CA SER A 465 -1.69 3.20 -31.95
C SER A 465 -0.27 3.68 -32.28
N GLU A 466 -0.14 4.71 -33.12
CA GLU A 466 1.15 5.22 -33.62
C GLU A 466 1.98 5.89 -32.52
N SER A 467 1.37 6.83 -31.78
CA SER A 467 2.08 7.68 -30.81
C SER A 467 1.82 7.33 -29.35
N HIS A 468 0.98 6.33 -29.07
CA HIS A 468 0.54 5.96 -27.72
C HIS A 468 -0.01 7.15 -26.91
N THR A 469 -0.71 8.08 -27.58
CA THR A 469 -1.29 9.26 -26.93
C THR A 469 -2.63 8.89 -26.30
N ARG A 470 -2.83 9.19 -25.01
CA ARG A 470 -4.08 8.89 -24.30
C ARG A 470 -5.24 9.72 -24.84
N LEU A 471 -6.31 9.04 -25.26
CA LEU A 471 -7.56 9.62 -25.77
C LEU A 471 -8.67 9.64 -24.70
N GLY A 472 -8.64 8.69 -23.78
CA GLY A 472 -9.65 8.58 -22.73
C GLY A 472 -9.44 7.36 -21.83
N SER A 473 -10.31 7.20 -20.84
CA SER A 473 -10.37 5.99 -20.02
C SER A 473 -11.77 5.77 -19.49
N TYR A 474 -12.05 4.53 -19.14
CA TYR A 474 -13.28 4.09 -18.54
C TYR A 474 -12.97 3.17 -17.36
N ARG A 475 -13.79 3.25 -16.32
CA ARG A 475 -13.78 2.32 -15.19
C ARG A 475 -15.23 2.07 -14.79
N GLU A 476 -15.59 0.81 -14.63
CA GLU A 476 -16.94 0.42 -14.26
C GLU A 476 -17.20 0.69 -12.78
N ARG A 477 -18.40 1.17 -12.45
CA ARG A 477 -18.88 1.38 -11.07
C ARG A 477 -20.32 0.87 -10.97
N LEU A 478 -20.49 -0.45 -11.01
CA LEU A 478 -21.81 -1.08 -10.89
C LEU A 478 -22.25 -1.11 -9.44
N GLY A 479 -23.49 -0.69 -9.18
CA GLY A 479 -24.14 -0.88 -7.88
C GLY A 479 -23.50 -0.15 -6.69
N PRO A 480 -24.22 -0.10 -5.56
CA PRO A 480 -23.70 0.44 -4.31
C PRO A 480 -22.86 -0.58 -3.49
N PRO A 481 -21.87 -0.13 -2.69
CA PRO A 481 -21.44 1.26 -2.54
C PRO A 481 -20.69 1.74 -3.79
N PHE A 482 -21.04 2.94 -4.26
CA PHE A 482 -20.35 3.55 -5.41
C PHE A 482 -18.95 4.05 -5.03
N TYR A 483 -18.68 4.19 -3.72
CA TYR A 483 -17.37 4.55 -3.21
C TYR A 483 -17.20 4.16 -1.72
N PRO A 484 -16.06 3.58 -1.31
CA PRO A 484 -15.13 2.88 -2.20
C PRO A 484 -15.87 1.75 -2.94
N SER A 485 -15.75 1.70 -4.27
CA SER A 485 -16.43 0.65 -5.04
C SER A 485 -15.79 -0.69 -4.74
N GLU A 486 -16.60 -1.73 -4.55
CA GLU A 486 -16.08 -3.10 -4.43
C GLU A 486 -15.30 -3.52 -5.68
N PHE A 487 -15.58 -2.91 -6.83
CA PHE A 487 -14.92 -3.19 -8.10
C PHE A 487 -13.54 -2.56 -8.20
N ASP A 488 -13.31 -1.41 -7.56
CA ASP A 488 -12.01 -0.71 -7.60
C ASP A 488 -10.85 -1.55 -7.05
N GLN A 489 -11.16 -2.58 -6.25
CA GLN A 489 -10.19 -3.46 -5.60
C GLN A 489 -10.22 -4.88 -6.15
N ARG A 490 -11.16 -5.23 -7.04
CA ARG A 490 -11.29 -6.60 -7.57
C ARG A 490 -10.39 -6.84 -8.77
N GLU A 491 -9.95 -8.08 -8.91
CA GLU A 491 -9.40 -8.61 -10.16
C GLU A 491 -10.56 -9.08 -11.05
N PHE A 492 -10.58 -8.61 -12.29
CA PHE A 492 -11.55 -9.00 -13.29
C PHE A 492 -10.94 -10.01 -14.28
N ASP A 493 -11.74 -11.02 -14.63
CA ASP A 493 -11.43 -11.87 -15.78
C ASP A 493 -11.70 -11.11 -17.08
N ILE A 494 -10.67 -10.96 -17.91
CA ILE A 494 -10.76 -10.32 -19.22
C ILE A 494 -10.83 -11.41 -20.29
N ASP A 495 -11.98 -11.49 -20.96
CA ASP A 495 -12.21 -12.31 -22.14
C ASP A 495 -12.19 -11.45 -23.41
N VAL A 496 -11.28 -11.76 -24.33
CA VAL A 496 -11.31 -11.21 -25.69
C VAL A 496 -11.88 -12.29 -26.61
N ARG A 497 -13.01 -12.00 -27.26
CA ARG A 497 -13.74 -12.93 -28.13
C ARG A 497 -13.64 -12.55 -29.59
#